data_AF-A0A1V4X9L2-F1
#
_entry.id   AF-A0A1V4X9L2-F1
#
_cell.length_a   1.000
_cell.length_b   1.000
_cell.length_c   1.000
_cell.angle_alpha   90.00
_cell.angle_beta   90.00
_cell.angle_gamma   90.00
#
_symmetry.space_group_name_H-M   'P 1'
#
loop_
_entity.id
_entity.type
_entity.pdbx_description
1 polymer ?
#
loop_
_entity_poly.entity_id
_entity_poly.type
_entity_poly.pdbx_seq_one_letter_code
_entity_poly.pdbx_strand_id
1 'polypeptide(L)'
;MTRITGMMERLLGDLAGLSKKEGTLLFVRWITGADKSLKIGFFTEWMRSEEDTKLKRTLFVSWMTAERGNPKFLKDICIKASAVCITNGFAGRDTSGIEGWMEQVFENDMTLKPGEVARLAMKKFGVPHRMLLFVKKLARTVKERIRLRRRTEADETCAVSRVSTTTRLLAEGTYSMDVSLAVPDMAACTRPVTQLTLPGLLDEPPSPNSKRMIEDYEILIAPYRPLLAGLSSLEILAELLRLLYEEGDVPSVVDWSGKTSDPEYMNLREHRRFLEILQGISLYDHTYNVLKTALDIARDTFRQRHDLLLPSIIIAALAHDIGKIPSIWRSSNVKSRRHESVGAAKLEDMLRSHGNEVFKKSLTKAVRLHHTGIDNDTNTRIILDADIRAREYEITSADPTVTIKPMREWLDLTQLAEIILPAVNELSIRNRKTVWNAMSFNGIVYCIPEYVRNVLKRLASERKVLDYRLVRQSFQTDNKAVLIECAGMLKERGYLAYDVKDEHFGQRFLFESSVPAIGQRSLYAIPIQERFFPAQPSQLEKRKTDYLKTIVSVRPVVGSYERTR
;
A
#
# COMPACT_ATOMS: atom_id res chain seq x y z
N MET A 1 30.72 6.56 22.73
CA MET A 1 30.81 5.55 23.81
C MET A 1 31.79 5.98 24.91
N THR A 2 33.01 6.39 24.58
CA THR A 2 34.03 6.91 25.53
C THR A 2 33.52 8.00 26.50
N ARG A 3 32.63 8.89 26.04
CA ARG A 3 32.03 9.95 26.88
C ARG A 3 31.05 9.41 27.95
N ILE A 4 30.40 8.27 27.69
CA ILE A 4 29.42 7.65 28.59
C ILE A 4 30.14 6.82 29.65
N THR A 5 31.15 6.05 29.25
CA THR A 5 31.97 5.23 30.14
C THR A 5 32.70 6.08 31.20
N GLY A 6 33.36 7.16 30.80
CA GLY A 6 34.04 8.08 31.74
C GLY A 6 33.11 8.98 32.58
N MET A 7 31.81 9.04 32.26
CA MET A 7 30.80 9.63 33.16
C MET A 7 30.33 8.61 34.20
N MET A 8 30.21 7.34 33.80
CA MET A 8 29.79 6.26 34.69
C MET A 8 30.83 5.97 35.77
N GLU A 9 32.12 5.95 35.42
CA GLU A 9 33.22 5.78 36.38
C GLU A 9 33.26 6.90 37.42
N ARG A 10 33.05 8.16 36.99
CA ARG A 10 32.93 9.30 37.90
C ARG A 10 31.73 9.18 38.82
N LEU A 11 30.56 8.83 38.28
CA LEU A 11 29.35 8.70 39.08
C LEU A 11 29.41 7.53 40.07
N LEU A 12 29.96 6.38 39.68
CA LEU A 12 30.19 5.26 40.60
C LEU A 12 31.27 5.60 41.64
N GLY A 13 32.29 6.38 41.26
CA GLY A 13 33.27 6.94 42.18
C GLY A 13 32.68 7.93 43.18
N ASP A 14 31.80 8.83 42.75
CA ASP A 14 31.10 9.81 43.60
C ASP A 14 30.11 9.13 44.57
N LEU A 15 29.60 7.95 44.19
CA LEU A 15 28.76 7.10 45.04
C LEU A 15 29.58 6.26 46.03
N ALA A 16 30.87 6.07 45.79
CA ALA A 16 31.75 5.30 46.66
C ALA A 16 32.07 6.09 47.93
N GLY A 17 31.65 5.55 49.09
CA GLY A 17 31.85 6.17 50.40
C GLY A 17 30.65 6.96 50.95
N LEU A 18 29.59 7.14 50.16
CA LEU A 18 28.32 7.71 50.64
C LEU A 18 27.48 6.67 51.39
N SER A 19 26.68 7.11 52.36
CA SER A 19 25.68 6.21 52.95
C SER A 19 24.64 5.83 51.88
N LYS A 20 24.02 4.64 52.04
CA LYS A 20 23.02 4.13 51.08
C LYS A 20 21.89 5.12 50.77
N LYS A 21 21.50 5.92 51.77
CA LYS A 21 20.45 6.93 51.64
C LYS A 21 20.92 8.13 50.81
N GLU A 22 22.15 8.59 51.02
CA GLU A 22 22.76 9.70 50.28
C GLU A 22 23.05 9.32 48.83
N GLY A 23 23.62 8.13 48.60
CA GLY A 23 23.89 7.64 47.24
C GLY A 23 22.62 7.48 46.40
N THR A 24 21.52 7.03 47.01
CA THR A 24 20.22 6.93 46.32
C THR A 24 19.66 8.29 45.92
N LEU A 25 19.79 9.30 46.79
CA LEU A 25 19.28 10.65 46.54
C LEU A 25 20.09 11.36 45.44
N LEU A 26 21.42 11.22 45.47
CA LEU A 26 22.34 11.79 44.49
C LEU A 26 22.08 11.21 43.09
N PHE A 27 21.91 9.88 43.00
CA PHE A 27 21.62 9.16 41.77
C PHE A 27 20.31 9.62 41.11
N VAL A 28 19.22 9.71 41.89
CA VAL A 28 17.91 10.15 41.38
C VAL A 28 17.98 11.59 40.89
N ARG A 29 18.64 12.49 41.64
CA ARG A 29 18.81 13.90 41.25
C ARG A 29 19.60 14.05 39.96
N TRP A 30 20.63 13.25 39.76
CA TRP A 30 21.45 13.29 38.55
C TRP A 30 20.68 12.78 37.33
N ILE A 31 20.02 11.63 37.48
CA ILE A 31 19.31 11.00 36.37
C ILE A 31 18.12 11.84 35.92
N THR A 32 17.35 12.42 36.85
CA THR A 32 16.16 13.21 36.48
C THR A 32 16.49 14.42 35.60
N GLY A 33 17.68 15.00 35.73
CA GLY A 33 18.17 16.11 34.90
C GLY A 33 18.80 15.73 33.56
N ALA A 34 19.02 14.43 33.27
CA ALA A 34 19.68 13.98 32.05
C ALA A 34 18.71 13.81 30.85
N ASP A 35 19.21 13.92 29.62
CA ASP A 35 18.40 13.68 28.42
C ASP A 35 18.06 12.19 28.20
N LYS A 36 17.04 11.92 27.37
CA LYS A 36 16.52 10.55 27.14
C LYS A 36 17.58 9.59 26.57
N SER A 37 18.46 10.06 25.68
CA SER A 37 19.46 9.22 25.03
C SER A 37 20.56 8.81 26.01
N LEU A 38 20.98 9.75 26.86
CA LEU A 38 21.92 9.57 27.95
C LEU A 38 21.37 8.63 29.03
N LYS A 39 20.10 8.82 29.42
CA LYS A 39 19.40 7.92 30.36
C LYS A 39 19.43 6.46 29.89
N ILE A 40 19.11 6.21 28.62
CA ILE A 40 19.06 4.85 28.05
C ILE A 40 20.46 4.23 27.93
N GLY A 41 21.44 5.01 27.47
CA GLY A 41 22.84 4.57 27.38
C GLY A 41 23.41 4.22 28.75
N PHE A 42 23.19 5.08 29.74
CA PHE A 42 23.63 4.90 31.11
C PHE A 42 22.99 3.67 31.77
N PHE A 43 21.67 3.48 31.64
CA PHE A 43 20.98 2.30 32.18
C PHE A 43 21.57 0.99 31.66
N THR A 44 21.83 0.94 30.35
CA THR A 44 22.31 -0.27 29.68
C THR A 44 23.71 -0.63 30.17
N GLU A 45 24.57 0.36 30.38
CA GLU A 45 25.95 0.16 30.83
C GLU A 45 26.02 -0.16 32.33
N TRP A 46 25.27 0.56 33.16
CA TRP A 46 25.25 0.33 34.61
C TRP A 46 24.65 -1.04 34.99
N MET A 47 23.58 -1.47 34.32
CA MET A 47 23.02 -2.81 34.50
C MET A 47 24.04 -3.92 34.21
N ARG A 48 25.03 -3.64 33.34
CA ARG A 48 26.11 -4.57 32.99
C ARG A 48 27.29 -4.50 33.94
N SER A 49 27.61 -3.33 34.51
CA SER A 49 28.85 -3.12 35.27
C SER A 49 28.75 -3.30 36.78
N GLU A 50 27.59 -3.01 37.38
CA GLU A 50 27.42 -3.14 38.84
C GLU A 50 27.31 -4.63 39.23
N GLU A 51 27.86 -5.07 40.35
CA GLU A 51 27.75 -6.48 40.78
C GLU A 51 26.82 -6.64 41.98
N ASP A 52 26.59 -5.57 42.76
CA ASP A 52 25.64 -5.57 43.87
C ASP A 52 24.19 -5.54 43.37
N THR A 53 23.59 -6.73 43.33
CA THR A 53 22.18 -6.94 42.94
C THR A 53 21.17 -6.21 43.83
N LYS A 54 21.49 -5.97 45.11
CA LYS A 54 20.61 -5.30 46.07
C LYS A 54 20.66 -3.78 45.85
N LEU A 55 21.84 -3.24 45.54
CA LEU A 55 22.01 -1.84 45.17
C LEU A 55 21.34 -1.55 43.82
N LYS A 56 21.56 -2.40 42.80
CA LYS A 56 20.89 -2.33 41.49
C LYS A 56 19.38 -2.23 41.63
N ARG A 57 18.78 -3.14 42.40
CA ARG A 57 17.33 -3.17 42.59
C ARG A 57 16.83 -1.92 43.30
N THR A 58 17.56 -1.45 44.32
CA THR A 58 17.17 -0.25 45.09
C THR A 58 17.17 0.99 44.19
N LEU A 59 18.27 1.24 43.47
CA LEU A 59 18.41 2.40 42.59
C LEU A 59 17.46 2.35 41.39
N PHE A 60 17.21 1.16 40.82
CA PHE A 60 16.25 0.98 39.74
C PHE A 60 14.82 1.35 40.18
N VAL A 61 14.38 0.87 41.35
CA VAL A 61 13.04 1.19 41.87
C VAL A 61 12.93 2.68 42.18
N SER A 62 13.95 3.29 42.79
CA SER A 62 13.98 4.73 43.07
C SER A 62 13.93 5.56 41.79
N TRP A 63 14.64 5.14 40.73
CA TRP A 63 14.59 5.81 39.43
C TRP A 63 13.23 5.67 38.74
N MET A 64 12.67 4.46 38.67
CA MET A 64 11.35 4.22 38.08
C MET A 64 10.24 5.02 38.80
N THR A 65 10.40 5.23 40.11
CA THR A 65 9.50 6.05 40.92
C THR A 65 9.62 7.54 40.56
N ALA A 66 10.84 8.04 40.33
CA ALA A 66 11.09 9.43 39.96
C ALA A 66 10.63 9.77 38.53
N GLU A 67 10.64 8.81 37.61
CA GLU A 67 10.23 8.99 36.20
C GLU A 67 8.78 8.58 35.91
N ARG A 68 7.96 8.37 36.95
CA ARG A 68 6.59 7.85 36.85
C ARG A 68 5.66 8.69 35.95
N GLY A 69 6.00 9.96 35.71
CA GLY A 69 5.27 10.86 34.81
C GLY A 69 5.47 10.64 33.31
N ASN A 70 6.38 9.75 32.88
CA ASN A 70 6.68 9.51 31.46
C ASN A 70 6.45 8.04 31.04
N PRO A 71 5.20 7.62 30.78
CA PRO A 71 4.85 6.22 30.52
C PRO A 71 5.50 5.61 29.27
N LYS A 72 5.81 6.43 28.26
CA LYS A 72 6.52 5.97 27.05
C LYS A 72 7.98 5.61 27.35
N PHE A 73 8.64 6.39 28.19
CA PHE A 73 10.02 6.13 28.62
C PHE A 73 10.13 4.90 29.52
N LEU A 74 9.19 4.72 30.45
CA LEU A 74 9.15 3.54 31.32
C LEU A 74 9.00 2.24 30.50
N LYS A 75 8.18 2.26 29.44
CA LYS A 75 8.02 1.11 28.53
C LYS A 75 9.32 0.78 27.78
N ASP A 76 10.01 1.79 27.27
CA ASP A 76 11.29 1.63 26.55
C ASP A 76 12.39 1.04 27.48
N ILE A 77 12.46 1.50 28.74
CA ILE A 77 13.40 0.99 29.74
C ILE A 77 13.05 -0.44 30.15
N CYS A 78 11.78 -0.77 30.39
CA CYS A 78 11.39 -2.13 30.75
C CYS A 78 11.75 -3.14 29.65
N ILE A 79 11.55 -2.80 28.37
CA ILE A 79 11.93 -3.68 27.24
C ILE A 79 13.45 -3.93 27.23
N LYS A 80 14.27 -2.88 27.41
CA LYS A 80 15.73 -3.02 27.45
C LYS A 80 16.23 -3.73 28.71
N ALA A 81 15.59 -3.50 29.86
CA ALA A 81 15.89 -4.19 31.11
C ALA A 81 15.62 -5.69 30.99
N SER A 82 14.47 -6.06 30.41
CA SER A 82 14.13 -7.45 30.10
C SER A 82 15.14 -8.07 29.14
N ALA A 83 15.57 -7.34 28.10
CA ALA A 83 16.59 -7.83 27.17
C ALA A 83 17.94 -8.09 27.86
N VAL A 84 18.37 -7.23 28.79
CA VAL A 84 19.63 -7.40 29.54
C VAL A 84 19.53 -8.53 30.56
N CYS A 85 18.43 -8.64 31.31
CA CYS A 85 18.22 -9.69 32.32
C CYS A 85 18.00 -11.08 31.70
N ILE A 86 17.35 -11.18 30.54
CA ILE A 86 17.08 -12.47 29.87
C ILE A 86 18.35 -13.01 29.19
N THR A 87 19.27 -12.14 28.79
CA THR A 87 20.48 -12.53 28.05
C THR A 87 21.74 -12.63 28.90
N ASN A 88 21.71 -12.32 30.21
CA ASN A 88 22.93 -12.20 31.03
C ASN A 88 24.07 -11.45 30.28
N GLY A 89 23.73 -10.36 29.58
CA GLY A 89 24.70 -9.56 28.83
C GLY A 89 25.06 -10.01 27.40
N PHE A 90 24.49 -11.09 26.86
CA PHE A 90 24.91 -11.62 25.54
C PHE A 90 24.58 -10.75 24.30
N ALA A 91 23.76 -9.71 24.42
CA ALA A 91 23.46 -8.81 23.29
C ALA A 91 24.59 -7.79 23.02
N GLY A 92 25.84 -8.22 23.17
CA GLY A 92 27.01 -7.36 23.09
C GLY A 92 28.33 -8.11 22.95
N ARG A 93 28.42 -9.09 22.03
CA ARG A 93 29.60 -9.40 21.18
C ARG A 93 29.36 -10.67 20.35
N ASP A 94 29.47 -10.50 19.04
CA ASP A 94 29.83 -11.49 18.00
C ASP A 94 29.23 -12.91 18.07
N THR A 95 28.14 -13.11 17.32
CA THR A 95 27.78 -14.43 16.78
C THR A 95 28.79 -14.94 15.75
N SER A 96 29.74 -14.09 15.32
CA SER A 96 30.78 -14.36 14.31
C SER A 96 31.60 -15.63 14.57
N GLY A 97 31.85 -16.00 15.83
CA GLY A 97 32.52 -17.27 16.15
C GLY A 97 31.67 -18.51 15.87
N ILE A 98 30.35 -18.42 16.10
CA ILE A 98 29.38 -19.49 15.79
C ILE A 98 29.11 -19.52 14.27
N GLU A 99 28.92 -18.35 13.65
CA GLU A 99 28.70 -18.21 12.21
C GLU A 99 29.91 -18.71 11.41
N GLY A 100 31.12 -18.27 11.74
CA GLY A 100 32.34 -18.70 11.06
C GLY A 100 32.58 -20.21 11.19
N TRP A 101 32.25 -20.80 12.34
CA TRP A 101 32.30 -22.25 12.48
C TRP A 101 31.23 -22.96 11.64
N MET A 102 30.00 -22.43 11.61
CA MET A 102 28.95 -22.96 10.73
C MET A 102 29.31 -22.84 9.25
N GLU A 103 29.99 -21.76 8.85
CA GLU A 103 30.47 -21.54 7.49
C GLU A 103 31.43 -22.67 7.09
N GLN A 104 32.44 -22.95 7.92
CA GLN A 104 33.38 -24.06 7.68
C GLN A 104 32.68 -25.42 7.59
N VAL A 105 31.68 -25.68 8.45
CA VAL A 105 30.94 -26.94 8.44
C VAL A 105 30.15 -27.12 7.13
N PHE A 106 29.48 -26.06 6.66
CA PHE A 106 28.73 -26.12 5.41
C PHE A 106 29.63 -26.10 4.17
N GLU A 107 30.77 -25.41 4.20
CA GLU A 107 31.74 -25.43 3.11
C GLU A 107 32.30 -26.83 2.88
N ASN A 108 32.56 -27.57 3.96
CA ASN A 108 33.02 -28.95 3.93
C ASN A 108 31.93 -29.94 3.50
N ASP A 109 30.68 -29.75 3.96
CA ASP A 109 29.55 -30.60 3.60
C ASP A 109 28.23 -29.83 3.51
N MET A 110 27.83 -29.50 2.28
CA MET A 110 26.59 -28.80 1.98
C MET A 110 25.34 -29.67 2.10
N THR A 111 25.46 -30.99 2.29
CA THR A 111 24.31 -31.90 2.44
C THR A 111 23.69 -31.83 3.85
N LEU A 112 24.47 -31.41 4.85
CA LEU A 112 24.04 -31.31 6.25
C LEU A 112 22.81 -30.40 6.44
N LYS A 113 21.83 -30.83 7.24
CA LYS A 113 20.65 -30.01 7.50
C LYS A 113 20.98 -28.91 8.53
N PRO A 114 20.44 -27.69 8.38
CA PRO A 114 20.63 -26.62 9.37
C PRO A 114 20.24 -27.00 10.80
N GLY A 115 19.28 -27.91 10.96
CA GLY A 115 18.90 -28.45 12.26
C GLY A 115 19.98 -29.31 12.93
N GLU A 116 20.82 -29.99 12.16
CA GLU A 116 21.92 -30.82 12.65
C GLU A 116 23.12 -29.95 13.01
N VAL A 117 23.50 -29.05 12.11
CA VAL A 117 24.59 -28.08 12.35
C VAL A 117 24.29 -27.19 13.56
N ALA A 118 23.03 -26.80 13.77
CA ALA A 118 22.63 -26.06 14.95
C ALA A 118 22.81 -26.86 16.26
N ARG A 119 22.46 -28.14 16.29
CA ARG A 119 22.67 -28.99 17.48
C ARG A 119 24.15 -29.21 17.75
N LEU A 120 24.97 -29.36 16.71
CA LEU A 120 26.42 -29.47 16.82
C LEU A 120 27.06 -28.17 17.34
N ALA A 121 26.61 -27.01 16.83
CA ALA A 121 27.03 -25.70 17.33
C ALA A 121 26.66 -25.52 18.81
N MET A 122 25.46 -25.92 19.20
CA MET A 122 25.04 -25.82 20.61
C MET A 122 25.90 -26.66 21.54
N LYS A 123 26.27 -27.88 21.13
CA LYS A 123 27.18 -28.75 21.89
C LYS A 123 28.59 -28.15 21.97
N LYS A 124 29.10 -27.58 20.87
CA LYS A 124 30.45 -27.03 20.77
C LYS A 124 30.63 -25.72 21.56
N PHE A 125 29.64 -24.83 21.51
CA PHE A 125 29.70 -23.51 22.13
C PHE A 125 28.97 -23.43 23.48
N GLY A 126 28.54 -24.56 24.04
CA GLY A 126 27.84 -24.62 25.33
C GLY A 126 26.52 -23.83 25.35
N VAL A 127 25.83 -23.73 24.21
CA VAL A 127 24.64 -22.88 24.07
C VAL A 127 23.43 -23.54 24.73
N PRO A 128 22.70 -22.85 25.64
CA PRO A 128 21.53 -23.40 26.33
C PRO A 128 20.44 -23.89 25.37
N HIS A 129 19.76 -24.99 25.73
CA HIS A 129 18.74 -25.63 24.87
C HIS A 129 17.62 -24.68 24.41
N ARG A 130 17.24 -23.73 25.28
CA ARG A 130 16.23 -22.69 24.98
C ARG A 130 16.57 -21.80 23.77
N MET A 131 17.82 -21.78 23.32
CA MET A 131 18.26 -21.01 22.16
C MET A 131 18.30 -21.83 20.85
N LEU A 132 17.81 -23.08 20.86
CA LEU A 132 17.82 -23.95 19.68
C LEU A 132 17.17 -23.31 18.45
N LEU A 133 16.07 -22.59 18.63
CA LEU A 133 15.36 -21.92 17.53
C LEU A 133 16.22 -20.80 16.90
N PHE A 134 16.94 -20.04 17.72
CA PHE A 134 17.85 -18.99 17.27
C PHE A 134 19.05 -19.58 16.51
N VAL A 135 19.69 -20.61 17.06
CA VAL A 135 20.86 -21.25 16.42
C VAL A 135 20.47 -21.99 15.14
N LYS A 136 19.26 -22.57 15.07
CA LYS A 136 18.69 -23.13 13.82
C LYS A 136 18.48 -22.06 12.75
N LYS A 137 17.99 -20.88 13.13
CA LYS A 137 17.81 -19.74 12.21
C LYS A 137 19.17 -19.29 11.67
N LEU A 138 20.18 -19.18 12.56
CA LEU A 138 21.54 -18.81 12.19
C LEU A 138 22.18 -19.79 11.19
N ALA A 139 22.08 -21.10 11.45
CA ALA A 139 22.59 -22.14 10.55
C ALA A 139 21.93 -22.11 9.16
N ARG A 140 20.64 -21.74 9.07
CA ARG A 140 19.96 -21.57 7.77
C ARG A 140 20.52 -20.37 7.01
N THR A 141 20.67 -19.23 7.68
CA THR A 141 21.22 -18.00 7.10
C THR A 141 22.63 -18.23 6.55
N VAL A 142 23.48 -18.91 7.31
CA VAL A 142 24.86 -19.23 6.90
C VAL A 142 24.89 -20.15 5.67
N LYS A 143 24.07 -21.20 5.65
CA LYS A 143 23.99 -22.13 4.53
C LYS A 143 23.56 -21.45 3.23
N GLU A 144 22.59 -20.53 3.30
CA GLU A 144 22.14 -19.76 2.13
C GLU A 144 23.20 -18.74 1.67
N ARG A 145 23.92 -18.10 2.59
CA ARG A 145 25.04 -17.21 2.24
C ARG A 145 26.12 -17.92 1.40
N ILE A 146 26.44 -19.16 1.73
CA ILE A 146 27.40 -19.99 0.97
C ILE A 146 26.84 -20.40 -0.41
N ARG A 147 25.54 -20.76 -0.48
CA ARG A 147 24.88 -21.06 -1.77
C ARG A 147 24.90 -19.88 -2.73
N LEU A 148 24.68 -18.68 -2.22
CA LEU A 148 24.68 -17.45 -3.01
C LEU A 148 26.08 -17.11 -3.52
N ARG A 149 27.12 -17.21 -2.67
CA ARG A 149 28.52 -16.98 -3.08
C ARG A 149 28.97 -17.89 -4.23
N ARG A 150 28.66 -19.19 -4.16
CA ARG A 150 29.01 -20.17 -5.21
C ARG A 150 28.29 -19.94 -6.55
N ARG A 151 27.23 -19.12 -6.59
CA ARG A 151 26.49 -18.81 -7.83
C ARG A 151 27.00 -17.53 -8.49
N THR A 152 27.38 -16.53 -7.71
CA THR A 152 27.94 -15.28 -8.24
C THR A 152 29.26 -15.51 -9.00
N GLU A 153 30.13 -16.41 -8.52
CA GLU A 153 31.40 -16.75 -9.18
C GLU A 153 31.22 -17.47 -10.54
N ALA A 154 30.07 -18.11 -10.78
CA ALA A 154 29.79 -18.81 -12.02
C ALA A 154 29.26 -17.89 -13.14
N ASP A 155 28.66 -16.75 -12.80
CA ASP A 155 28.00 -15.84 -13.75
C ASP A 155 28.92 -14.71 -14.28
N GLU A 156 30.01 -14.38 -13.59
CA GLU A 156 30.93 -13.29 -13.98
C GLU A 156 31.72 -13.58 -15.27
N THR A 157 31.89 -14.85 -15.67
CA THR A 157 32.66 -15.22 -16.87
C THR A 157 31.92 -14.99 -18.19
N CYS A 158 30.61 -14.70 -18.17
CA CYS A 158 29.79 -14.62 -19.40
C CYS A 158 29.36 -13.18 -19.81
N ALA A 159 29.54 -12.18 -18.94
CA ALA A 159 28.87 -10.87 -19.07
C ALA A 159 29.62 -9.77 -19.86
N VAL A 160 30.89 -9.96 -20.21
CA VAL A 160 31.77 -8.85 -20.66
C VAL A 160 31.41 -8.28 -22.05
N SER A 161 30.65 -9.00 -22.89
CA SER A 161 30.46 -8.61 -24.31
C SER A 161 29.24 -7.72 -24.62
N ARG A 162 28.28 -7.52 -23.71
CA ARG A 162 26.97 -6.87 -24.05
C ARG A 162 26.75 -5.47 -23.45
N VAL A 163 27.68 -4.98 -22.65
CA VAL A 163 27.52 -3.75 -21.84
C VAL A 163 27.59 -2.45 -22.68
N SER A 164 28.17 -2.49 -23.88
CA SER A 164 28.48 -1.25 -24.64
C SER A 164 27.25 -0.57 -25.27
N THR A 165 26.19 -1.31 -25.62
CA THR A 165 25.05 -0.74 -26.36
C THR A 165 23.97 -0.17 -25.44
N THR A 166 23.80 -0.76 -24.25
CA THR A 166 22.77 -0.39 -23.25
C THR A 166 23.06 0.97 -22.62
N THR A 167 24.33 1.29 -22.38
CA THR A 167 24.76 2.55 -21.77
C THR A 167 24.56 3.76 -22.70
N ARG A 168 24.57 3.54 -24.02
CA ARG A 168 24.39 4.61 -25.02
C ARG A 168 22.92 5.04 -25.19
N LEU A 169 21.99 4.09 -25.18
CA LEU A 169 20.55 4.37 -25.30
C LEU A 169 19.94 4.99 -24.03
N LEU A 170 20.56 4.77 -22.86
CA LEU A 170 20.13 5.35 -21.59
C LEU A 170 20.61 6.80 -21.38
N ALA A 171 21.63 7.26 -22.11
CA ALA A 171 22.20 8.60 -22.00
C ALA A 171 21.46 9.66 -22.85
N GLU A 172 20.69 9.25 -23.86
CA GLU A 172 20.11 10.16 -24.87
C GLU A 172 18.75 10.79 -24.50
N GLY A 173 18.23 10.57 -23.28
CA GLY A 173 17.14 11.40 -22.74
C GLY A 173 15.80 11.37 -23.50
N THR A 174 15.58 10.43 -24.42
CA THR A 174 14.31 10.27 -25.17
C THR A 174 13.28 9.43 -24.42
N TYR A 175 12.95 9.81 -23.19
CA TYR A 175 11.72 9.36 -22.53
C TYR A 175 10.71 10.51 -22.51
N SER A 176 10.12 10.80 -23.67
CA SER A 176 8.82 11.47 -23.67
C SER A 176 7.78 10.40 -23.31
N MET A 177 7.18 10.53 -22.12
CA MET A 177 6.25 9.57 -21.53
C MET A 177 4.78 9.88 -21.83
N ASP A 178 4.49 10.69 -22.85
CA ASP A 178 3.13 10.91 -23.34
C ASP A 178 2.81 9.93 -24.48
N VAL A 179 2.52 8.68 -24.12
CA VAL A 179 1.92 7.74 -25.10
C VAL A 179 0.43 8.06 -25.20
N SER A 180 0.06 8.88 -26.19
CA SER A 180 -1.34 8.97 -26.62
C SER A 180 -1.78 7.63 -27.22
N LEU A 181 -2.81 7.02 -26.61
CA LEU A 181 -3.44 5.77 -27.05
C LEU A 181 -4.31 5.98 -28.30
N ALA A 182 -3.70 6.41 -29.41
CA ALA A 182 -4.35 6.40 -30.73
C ALA A 182 -3.90 5.16 -31.51
N VAL A 183 -4.87 4.31 -31.90
CA VAL A 183 -4.77 3.33 -33.01
C VAL A 183 -4.70 4.14 -34.32
N PRO A 184 -3.90 3.84 -35.38
CA PRO A 184 -3.60 2.56 -36.06
C PRO A 184 -2.08 2.41 -36.39
N ASP A 185 -1.51 1.49 -37.18
CA ASP A 185 -1.94 0.66 -38.30
C ASP A 185 -0.97 -0.54 -38.49
N MET A 186 -1.44 -1.60 -39.16
CA MET A 186 -0.67 -2.82 -39.46
C MET A 186 0.30 -2.61 -40.63
N ALA A 187 1.61 -2.58 -40.38
CA ALA A 187 2.60 -2.89 -41.41
C ALA A 187 3.94 -3.38 -40.81
N ALA A 188 4.51 -4.37 -41.50
CA ALA A 188 5.61 -5.24 -41.12
C ALA A 188 6.94 -4.55 -40.78
N CYS A 189 7.66 -5.11 -39.81
CA CYS A 189 9.12 -5.12 -39.83
C CYS A 189 9.63 -6.39 -39.13
N THR A 190 10.10 -7.33 -39.93
CA THR A 190 10.65 -8.64 -39.56
C THR A 190 12.11 -8.48 -39.11
N ARG A 191 12.38 -8.70 -37.82
CA ARG A 191 13.69 -9.12 -37.32
C ARG A 191 13.50 -10.21 -36.26
N PRO A 192 14.31 -11.29 -36.26
CA PRO A 192 14.15 -12.38 -35.32
C PRO A 192 14.72 -11.95 -33.96
N VAL A 193 13.84 -11.50 -33.07
CA VAL A 193 14.14 -11.42 -31.64
C VAL A 193 13.72 -12.75 -31.04
N THR A 194 14.67 -13.41 -30.38
CA THR A 194 14.50 -14.71 -29.73
C THR A 194 13.28 -14.70 -28.82
N GLN A 195 12.22 -15.40 -29.22
CA GLN A 195 11.01 -15.58 -28.41
C GLN A 195 11.37 -16.23 -27.08
N LEU A 196 11.14 -15.54 -25.97
CA LEU A 196 11.00 -16.15 -24.65
C LEU A 196 9.54 -16.60 -24.50
N THR A 197 9.22 -17.74 -25.09
CA THR A 197 7.91 -18.38 -24.93
C THR A 197 7.85 -19.01 -23.53
N LEU A 198 7.26 -18.31 -22.58
CA LEU A 198 6.83 -18.91 -21.30
C LEU A 198 5.38 -19.38 -21.41
N PRO A 199 5.02 -20.52 -20.79
CA PRO A 199 3.65 -21.03 -20.81
C PRO A 199 2.64 -20.01 -20.31
N GLY A 200 1.45 -19.99 -20.91
CA GLY A 200 0.34 -19.09 -20.55
C GLY A 200 0.01 -19.18 -19.07
N LEU A 201 0.12 -18.05 -18.37
CA LEU A 201 0.10 -17.99 -16.91
C LEU A 201 -1.33 -17.92 -16.31
N LEU A 202 -2.36 -18.25 -17.09
CA LEU A 202 -3.76 -18.00 -16.75
C LEU A 202 -4.69 -19.21 -16.99
N ASP A 203 -4.31 -20.40 -16.51
CA ASP A 203 -5.24 -21.55 -16.40
C ASP A 203 -5.34 -22.14 -14.99
N GLU A 204 -4.59 -21.62 -13.99
CA GLU A 204 -4.76 -22.14 -12.62
C GLU A 204 -6.05 -21.63 -11.99
N PRO A 205 -6.97 -22.54 -11.60
CA PRO A 205 -8.17 -22.16 -10.89
C PRO A 205 -7.80 -21.57 -9.52
N PRO A 206 -8.61 -20.63 -9.01
CA PRO A 206 -8.33 -19.96 -7.77
C PRO A 206 -8.25 -20.91 -6.57
N SER A 207 -7.11 -20.92 -5.88
CA SER A 207 -6.95 -21.60 -4.59
C SER A 207 -6.82 -20.56 -3.46
N PRO A 208 -7.88 -20.33 -2.67
CA PRO A 208 -7.86 -19.36 -1.56
C PRO A 208 -7.00 -19.81 -0.37
N ASN A 209 -6.48 -21.04 -0.38
CA ASN A 209 -5.73 -21.64 0.74
C ASN A 209 -4.26 -21.96 0.42
N SER A 210 -3.77 -21.67 -0.79
CA SER A 210 -2.34 -21.84 -1.07
C SER A 210 -1.55 -20.67 -0.48
N LYS A 211 -0.92 -20.87 0.67
CA LYS A 211 0.13 -19.95 1.12
C LYS A 211 1.23 -19.94 0.07
N ARG A 212 1.49 -18.77 -0.51
CA ARG A 212 2.55 -18.64 -1.52
C ARG A 212 3.91 -18.89 -0.86
N MET A 213 4.81 -19.46 -1.63
CA MET A 213 6.20 -19.64 -1.26
C MET A 213 7.09 -18.68 -2.05
N ILE A 214 8.32 -18.49 -1.58
CA ILE A 214 9.27 -17.62 -2.28
C ILE A 214 9.61 -18.14 -3.68
N GLU A 215 9.55 -19.46 -3.86
CA GLU A 215 9.70 -20.13 -5.14
C GLU A 215 8.63 -19.68 -6.16
N ASP A 216 7.41 -19.37 -5.72
CA ASP A 216 6.34 -18.89 -6.62
C ASP A 216 6.72 -17.52 -7.21
N TYR A 217 7.24 -16.61 -6.37
CA TYR A 217 7.76 -15.33 -6.83
C TYR A 217 8.91 -15.49 -7.82
N GLU A 218 9.83 -16.43 -7.54
CA GLU A 218 10.95 -16.70 -8.42
C GLU A 218 10.52 -17.21 -9.79
N ILE A 219 9.47 -18.02 -9.88
CA ILE A 219 8.91 -18.45 -11.17
C ILE A 219 8.47 -17.25 -12.02
N LEU A 220 7.85 -16.24 -11.41
CA LEU A 220 7.41 -15.02 -12.11
C LEU A 220 8.58 -14.11 -12.53
N ILE A 221 9.62 -14.04 -11.70
CA ILE A 221 10.69 -13.04 -11.81
C ILE A 221 11.89 -13.56 -12.60
N ALA A 222 12.18 -14.86 -12.55
CA ALA A 222 13.33 -15.49 -13.21
C ALA A 222 13.51 -15.07 -14.69
N PRO A 223 12.46 -14.98 -15.52
CA PRO A 223 12.58 -14.54 -16.91
C PRO A 223 13.16 -13.13 -17.09
N TYR A 224 13.00 -12.27 -16.09
CA TYR A 224 13.36 -10.85 -16.13
C TYR A 224 14.65 -10.52 -15.37
N ARG A 225 15.27 -11.51 -14.72
CA ARG A 225 16.53 -11.33 -13.96
C ARG A 225 17.64 -10.67 -14.79
N PRO A 226 17.87 -11.01 -16.07
CA PRO A 226 18.86 -10.30 -16.89
C PRO A 226 18.56 -8.81 -17.08
N LEU A 227 17.28 -8.44 -17.24
CA LEU A 227 16.86 -7.04 -17.37
C LEU A 227 17.02 -6.27 -16.05
N LEU A 228 16.65 -6.90 -14.94
CA LEU A 228 16.84 -6.36 -13.59
C LEU A 228 18.33 -6.17 -13.25
N ALA A 229 19.19 -7.09 -13.70
CA ALA A 229 20.65 -6.96 -13.58
C ALA A 229 21.19 -5.77 -14.40
N GLY A 230 20.73 -5.63 -15.65
CA GLY A 230 21.13 -4.52 -16.53
C GLY A 230 20.74 -3.13 -16.01
N LEU A 231 19.76 -3.05 -15.11
CA LEU A 231 19.35 -1.81 -14.43
C LEU A 231 19.84 -1.73 -12.98
N SER A 232 20.78 -2.57 -12.55
CA SER A 232 21.31 -2.58 -11.16
C SER A 232 20.21 -2.68 -10.09
N SER A 233 19.11 -3.39 -10.39
CA SER A 233 17.92 -3.49 -9.54
C SER A 233 17.83 -4.80 -8.74
N LEU A 234 18.81 -5.71 -8.89
CA LEU A 234 18.80 -7.02 -8.22
C LEU A 234 18.91 -6.92 -6.69
N GLU A 235 19.66 -5.96 -6.17
CA GLU A 235 19.79 -5.76 -4.71
C GLU A 235 18.47 -5.28 -4.11
N ILE A 236 17.81 -4.33 -4.78
CA ILE A 236 16.49 -3.79 -4.38
C ILE A 236 15.44 -4.89 -4.42
N LEU A 237 15.45 -5.69 -5.50
CA LEU A 237 14.59 -6.87 -5.63
C LEU A 237 14.78 -7.83 -4.44
N ALA A 238 16.02 -8.19 -4.13
CA ALA A 238 16.34 -9.10 -3.05
C ALA A 238 15.90 -8.53 -1.68
N GLU A 239 16.09 -7.23 -1.44
CA GLU A 239 15.62 -6.60 -0.21
C GLU A 239 14.09 -6.60 -0.11
N LEU A 240 13.36 -6.31 -1.20
CA LEU A 240 11.89 -6.34 -1.23
C LEU A 240 11.34 -7.74 -0.98
N LEU A 241 11.86 -8.76 -1.69
CA LEU A 241 11.43 -10.15 -1.50
C LEU A 241 11.73 -10.62 -0.08
N ARG A 242 12.90 -10.28 0.48
CA ARG A 242 13.25 -10.59 1.87
C ARG A 242 12.29 -9.93 2.85
N LEU A 243 11.99 -8.64 2.65
CA LEU A 243 11.07 -7.89 3.49
C LEU A 243 9.66 -8.49 3.48
N LEU A 244 9.11 -8.77 2.29
CA LEU A 244 7.80 -9.39 2.14
C LEU A 244 7.78 -10.78 2.80
N TYR A 245 8.81 -11.59 2.59
CA TYR A 245 8.89 -12.92 3.19
C TYR A 245 9.01 -12.91 4.72
N GLU A 246 9.79 -11.98 5.29
CA GLU A 246 10.01 -11.90 6.73
C GLU A 246 8.88 -11.20 7.48
N GLU A 247 8.23 -10.21 6.87
CA GLU A 247 7.33 -9.27 7.55
C GLU A 247 5.97 -9.08 6.86
N GLY A 248 5.72 -9.74 5.72
CA GLY A 248 4.48 -9.67 4.95
C GLY A 248 3.34 -10.56 5.43
N ASP A 249 3.55 -11.37 6.49
CA ASP A 249 2.49 -12.13 7.18
C ASP A 249 1.65 -11.20 8.08
N VAL A 250 1.09 -10.17 7.45
CA VAL A 250 0.18 -9.19 8.02
C VAL A 250 -1.03 -9.05 7.08
N PRO A 251 -2.21 -8.65 7.56
CA PRO A 251 -3.36 -8.44 6.68
C PRO A 251 -3.06 -7.46 5.55
N SER A 252 -3.47 -7.80 4.33
CA SER A 252 -3.35 -6.92 3.15
C SER A 252 -4.26 -5.68 3.24
N VAL A 253 -5.28 -5.71 4.11
CA VAL A 253 -6.13 -4.56 4.45
C VAL A 253 -6.01 -4.31 5.96
N VAL A 254 -5.49 -3.15 6.34
CA VAL A 254 -5.12 -2.84 7.73
C VAL A 254 -6.12 -1.89 8.39
N ASP A 255 -6.63 -2.28 9.57
CA ASP A 255 -7.49 -1.41 10.41
C ASP A 255 -6.63 -0.53 11.33
N TRP A 256 -5.95 0.45 10.75
CA TRP A 256 -5.28 1.46 11.55
C TRP A 256 -6.32 2.40 12.17
N SER A 257 -6.33 2.54 13.49
CA SER A 257 -7.35 3.33 14.17
C SER A 257 -7.15 4.85 14.02
N GLY A 258 -8.24 5.61 13.89
CA GLY A 258 -8.26 7.07 13.96
C GLY A 258 -7.99 7.80 12.62
N LYS A 259 -7.32 8.96 12.65
CA LYS A 259 -7.02 9.77 11.44
C LYS A 259 -5.99 9.13 10.50
N THR A 260 -5.48 7.96 10.83
CA THR A 260 -4.45 7.21 10.10
C THR A 260 -5.02 5.96 9.47
N SER A 261 -6.34 5.81 9.43
CA SER A 261 -6.98 4.67 8.81
C SER A 261 -6.69 4.61 7.33
N ASP A 262 -6.37 3.41 6.88
CA ASP A 262 -6.13 3.09 5.49
C ASP A 262 -7.40 3.42 4.65
N PRO A 263 -7.25 4.13 3.51
CA PRO A 263 -8.39 4.48 2.66
C PRO A 263 -9.18 3.27 2.14
N GLU A 264 -8.50 2.15 1.89
CA GLU A 264 -9.11 0.90 1.43
C GLU A 264 -9.95 0.29 2.55
N TYR A 265 -9.43 0.24 3.78
CA TYR A 265 -10.22 -0.18 4.94
C TYR A 265 -11.48 0.66 5.09
N MET A 266 -11.38 1.99 4.99
CA MET A 266 -12.52 2.90 5.12
C MET A 266 -13.59 2.68 4.05
N ASN A 267 -13.18 2.40 2.81
CA ASN A 267 -14.07 2.06 1.71
C ASN A 267 -14.79 0.72 1.93
N LEU A 268 -14.08 -0.27 2.48
CA LEU A 268 -14.57 -1.63 2.71
C LEU A 268 -15.48 -1.77 3.95
N ARG A 269 -15.54 -0.80 4.85
CA ARG A 269 -16.39 -0.87 6.07
C ARG A 269 -17.86 -1.14 5.77
N GLU A 270 -18.37 -0.63 4.64
CA GLU A 270 -19.75 -0.85 4.20
C GLU A 270 -19.94 -2.21 3.51
N HIS A 271 -18.84 -2.89 3.15
CA HIS A 271 -18.81 -4.21 2.52
C HIS A 271 -18.17 -5.24 3.47
N ARG A 272 -18.80 -5.47 4.62
CA ARG A 272 -18.25 -6.31 5.70
C ARG A 272 -17.72 -7.66 5.21
N ARG A 273 -18.44 -8.34 4.31
CA ARG A 273 -18.01 -9.63 3.75
C ARG A 273 -16.70 -9.53 2.96
N PHE A 274 -16.56 -8.50 2.13
CA PHE A 274 -15.32 -8.28 1.37
C PHE A 274 -14.17 -7.89 2.30
N LEU A 275 -14.45 -7.06 3.31
CA LEU A 275 -13.47 -6.70 4.33
C LEU A 275 -12.94 -7.95 5.06
N GLU A 276 -13.83 -8.85 5.49
CA GLU A 276 -13.45 -10.10 6.17
C GLU A 276 -12.59 -11.01 5.27
N ILE A 277 -12.93 -11.11 3.98
CA ILE A 277 -12.13 -11.88 3.01
C ILE A 277 -10.74 -11.26 2.86
N LEU A 278 -10.64 -9.96 2.55
CA LEU A 278 -9.37 -9.30 2.25
C LEU A 278 -8.46 -9.17 3.49
N GLN A 279 -9.03 -9.04 4.69
CA GLN A 279 -8.26 -9.11 5.94
C GLN A 279 -7.69 -10.50 6.23
N GLY A 280 -8.31 -11.56 5.69
CA GLY A 280 -7.79 -12.93 5.75
C GLY A 280 -6.61 -13.19 4.82
N ILE A 281 -6.36 -12.30 3.87
CA ILE A 281 -5.29 -12.42 2.88
C ILE A 281 -4.06 -11.67 3.38
N SER A 282 -2.92 -12.36 3.40
CA SER A 282 -1.65 -11.75 3.81
C SER A 282 -1.19 -10.73 2.77
N LEU A 283 -0.45 -9.70 3.21
CA LEU A 283 0.22 -8.76 2.31
C LEU A 283 1.16 -9.50 1.36
N TYR A 284 1.81 -10.56 1.83
CA TYR A 284 2.65 -11.43 1.00
C TYR A 284 1.88 -12.07 -0.15
N ASP A 285 0.72 -12.67 0.11
CA ASP A 285 -0.08 -13.31 -0.94
C ASP A 285 -0.73 -12.28 -1.87
N HIS A 286 -1.20 -11.16 -1.32
CA HIS A 286 -1.74 -10.06 -2.12
C HIS A 286 -0.70 -9.49 -3.09
N THR A 287 0.51 -9.21 -2.59
CA THR A 287 1.61 -8.69 -3.42
C THR A 287 1.99 -9.65 -4.54
N TYR A 288 1.86 -10.96 -4.32
CA TYR A 288 2.07 -11.98 -5.36
C TYR A 288 1.00 -11.87 -6.46
N ASN A 289 -0.27 -11.79 -6.07
CA ASN A 289 -1.39 -11.64 -7.00
C ASN A 289 -1.27 -10.34 -7.81
N VAL A 290 -0.84 -9.25 -7.17
CA VAL A 290 -0.58 -7.97 -7.84
C VAL A 290 0.59 -8.10 -8.82
N LEU A 291 1.71 -8.70 -8.42
CA LEU A 291 2.86 -8.91 -9.32
C LEU A 291 2.48 -9.74 -10.54
N LYS A 292 1.78 -10.87 -10.33
CA LYS A 292 1.30 -11.74 -11.39
C LYS A 292 0.46 -10.94 -12.39
N THR A 293 -0.54 -10.22 -11.89
CA THR A 293 -1.46 -9.46 -12.72
C THR A 293 -0.81 -8.27 -13.41
N ALA A 294 0.12 -7.59 -12.75
CA ALA A 294 0.88 -6.48 -13.32
C ALA A 294 1.75 -6.92 -14.50
N LEU A 295 2.37 -8.10 -14.40
CA LEU A 295 3.14 -8.69 -15.50
C LEU A 295 2.25 -9.05 -16.69
N ASP A 296 1.05 -9.58 -16.45
CA ASP A 296 0.10 -9.88 -17.52
C ASP A 296 -0.37 -8.61 -18.24
N ILE A 297 -0.79 -7.59 -17.49
CA ILE A 297 -1.19 -6.29 -18.06
C ILE A 297 -0.02 -5.64 -18.82
N ALA A 298 1.19 -5.68 -18.26
CA ALA A 298 2.38 -5.10 -18.87
C ALA A 298 2.73 -5.79 -20.21
N ARG A 299 2.64 -7.13 -20.27
CA ARG A 299 2.86 -7.89 -21.52
C ARG A 299 1.87 -7.47 -22.61
N ASP A 300 0.59 -7.36 -22.26
CA ASP A 300 -0.46 -6.94 -23.19
C ASP A 300 -0.28 -5.49 -23.65
N THR A 301 0.12 -4.61 -22.73
CA THR A 301 0.32 -3.17 -22.98
C THR A 301 1.55 -2.93 -23.85
N PHE A 302 2.66 -3.61 -23.57
CA PHE A 302 3.94 -3.38 -24.23
C PHE A 302 4.12 -4.16 -25.53
N ARG A 303 3.38 -5.26 -25.74
CA ARG A 303 3.43 -6.10 -26.95
C ARG A 303 4.87 -6.36 -27.45
N GLN A 304 5.80 -6.65 -26.53
CA GLN A 304 7.23 -6.94 -26.79
C GLN A 304 8.09 -5.75 -27.29
N ARG A 305 7.56 -4.52 -27.29
CA ARG A 305 8.31 -3.32 -27.74
C ARG A 305 9.05 -2.59 -26.61
N HIS A 306 8.65 -2.84 -25.36
CA HIS A 306 9.10 -2.07 -24.20
C HIS A 306 9.45 -2.94 -22.99
N ASP A 307 10.08 -4.10 -23.21
CA ASP A 307 10.49 -5.03 -22.13
C ASP A 307 11.39 -4.36 -21.07
N LEU A 308 12.08 -3.28 -21.44
CA LEU A 308 12.90 -2.45 -20.55
C LEU A 308 12.10 -1.76 -19.42
N LEU A 309 10.77 -1.66 -19.53
CA LEU A 309 9.90 -1.12 -18.49
C LEU A 309 9.49 -2.17 -17.45
N LEU A 310 9.59 -3.47 -17.76
CA LEU A 310 9.18 -4.55 -16.86
C LEU A 310 9.92 -4.56 -15.52
N PRO A 311 11.24 -4.26 -15.43
CA PRO A 311 11.89 -4.10 -14.14
C PRO A 311 11.22 -3.07 -13.25
N SER A 312 10.74 -1.95 -13.81
CA SER A 312 10.04 -0.94 -13.03
C SER A 312 8.67 -1.42 -12.55
N ILE A 313 7.94 -2.17 -13.38
CA ILE A 313 6.67 -2.79 -12.99
C ILE A 313 6.86 -3.81 -11.87
N ILE A 314 7.87 -4.68 -11.97
CA ILE A 314 8.17 -5.71 -10.97
C ILE A 314 8.48 -5.04 -9.61
N ILE A 315 9.41 -4.07 -9.60
CA ILE A 315 9.79 -3.39 -8.35
C ILE A 315 8.62 -2.60 -7.78
N ALA A 316 7.85 -1.88 -8.61
CA ALA A 316 6.68 -1.14 -8.15
C ALA A 316 5.60 -2.06 -7.57
N ALA A 317 5.29 -3.18 -8.23
CA ALA A 317 4.32 -4.17 -7.73
C ALA A 317 4.74 -4.75 -6.39
N LEU A 318 6.01 -5.14 -6.24
CA LEU A 318 6.55 -5.65 -4.97
C LEU A 318 6.55 -4.60 -3.85
N ALA A 319 6.70 -3.32 -4.20
CA ALA A 319 6.85 -2.24 -3.23
C ALA A 319 5.54 -1.50 -2.90
N HIS A 320 4.46 -1.62 -3.70
CA HIS A 320 3.31 -0.71 -3.62
C HIS A 320 2.69 -0.61 -2.22
N ASP A 321 2.57 -1.75 -1.54
CA ASP A 321 1.89 -1.87 -0.26
C ASP A 321 2.82 -2.15 0.94
N ILE A 322 4.15 -2.10 0.77
CA ILE A 322 5.10 -2.35 1.89
C ILE A 322 4.93 -1.35 3.04
N GLY A 323 4.30 -0.20 2.77
CA GLY A 323 3.93 0.76 3.80
C GLY A 323 2.94 0.21 4.83
N LYS A 324 2.21 -0.87 4.52
CA LYS A 324 1.31 -1.59 5.44
C LYS A 324 2.08 -2.40 6.49
N ILE A 325 3.37 -2.68 6.27
CA ILE A 325 4.22 -3.44 7.20
C ILE A 325 4.44 -2.65 8.51
N PRO A 326 4.17 -3.24 9.69
CA PRO A 326 4.21 -2.50 10.95
C PRO A 326 5.58 -1.93 11.34
N SER A 327 6.69 -2.57 10.98
CA SER A 327 8.05 -2.06 11.26
C SER A 327 8.32 -0.78 10.46
N ILE A 328 8.02 -0.80 9.16
CA ILE A 328 8.14 0.34 8.24
C ILE A 328 7.21 1.46 8.71
N TRP A 329 5.94 1.14 8.96
CA TRP A 329 4.96 2.11 9.44
C TRP A 329 5.40 2.86 10.70
N ARG A 330 5.88 2.13 11.72
CA ARG A 330 6.29 2.72 13.00
C ARG A 330 7.59 3.50 12.92
N SER A 331 8.49 3.11 12.04
CA SER A 331 9.78 3.78 11.83
C SER A 331 9.68 5.02 10.93
N SER A 332 8.58 5.18 10.21
CA SER A 332 8.40 6.26 9.25
C SER A 332 8.20 7.62 9.90
N ASN A 333 8.91 8.62 9.38
CA ASN A 333 8.74 10.02 9.75
C ASN A 333 7.71 10.76 8.86
N VAL A 334 7.03 10.05 7.96
CA VAL A 334 6.06 10.63 7.04
C VAL A 334 4.82 11.13 7.79
N LYS A 335 4.54 12.44 7.65
CA LYS A 335 3.45 13.12 8.37
C LYS A 335 2.06 12.66 7.95
N SER A 336 1.85 12.35 6.66
CA SER A 336 0.53 12.00 6.11
C SER A 336 -0.02 10.70 6.70
N ARG A 337 0.86 9.81 7.20
CA ARG A 337 0.52 8.47 7.70
C ARG A 337 -0.51 7.79 6.81
N ARG A 338 -0.13 7.62 5.55
CA ARG A 338 -0.82 6.77 4.58
C ARG A 338 0.19 5.76 4.02
N HIS A 339 -0.22 4.53 3.75
CA HIS A 339 0.72 3.46 3.39
C HIS A 339 1.40 3.76 2.06
N GLU A 340 0.72 4.40 1.11
CA GLU A 340 1.32 4.80 -0.17
C GLU A 340 2.48 5.77 0.04
N SER A 341 2.33 6.76 0.94
CA SER A 341 3.40 7.70 1.26
C SER A 341 4.54 7.03 2.03
N VAL A 342 4.21 6.14 2.96
CA VAL A 342 5.19 5.45 3.82
C VAL A 342 6.00 4.43 3.03
N GLY A 343 5.34 3.62 2.20
CA GLY A 343 5.97 2.66 1.30
C GLY A 343 6.87 3.35 0.28
N ALA A 344 6.38 4.45 -0.32
CA ALA A 344 7.19 5.26 -1.25
C ALA A 344 8.45 5.82 -0.58
N ALA A 345 8.37 6.31 0.65
CA ALA A 345 9.54 6.81 1.38
C ALA A 345 10.55 5.70 1.69
N LYS A 346 10.08 4.50 2.08
CA LYS A 346 10.96 3.35 2.30
C LYS A 346 11.62 2.88 1.00
N LEU A 347 10.88 2.85 -0.11
CA LEU A 347 11.44 2.51 -1.42
C LEU A 347 12.49 3.55 -1.87
N GLU A 348 12.23 4.84 -1.66
CA GLU A 348 13.16 5.92 -1.96
C GLU A 348 14.48 5.77 -1.17
N ASP A 349 14.41 5.33 0.09
CA ASP A 349 15.58 5.00 0.90
C ASP A 349 16.37 3.80 0.35
N MET A 350 15.68 2.75 -0.10
CA MET A 350 16.31 1.57 -0.73
C MET A 350 16.99 1.94 -2.06
N LEU A 351 16.43 2.90 -2.77
CA LEU A 351 16.92 3.41 -4.05
C LEU A 351 18.01 4.48 -3.92
N ARG A 352 18.47 4.83 -2.71
CA ARG A 352 19.36 5.98 -2.49
C ARG A 352 20.67 5.89 -3.28
N SER A 353 21.28 4.72 -3.34
CA SER A 353 22.53 4.44 -4.08
C SER A 353 22.30 4.14 -5.57
N HIS A 354 21.04 4.07 -6.02
CA HIS A 354 20.73 3.73 -7.40
C HIS A 354 21.04 4.91 -8.34
N GLY A 355 21.86 4.68 -9.36
CA GLY A 355 22.40 5.75 -10.22
C GLY A 355 21.42 6.35 -11.24
N ASN A 356 20.21 5.80 -11.37
CA ASN A 356 19.21 6.26 -12.35
C ASN A 356 18.05 7.02 -11.68
N GLU A 357 18.12 8.34 -11.68
CA GLU A 357 17.11 9.22 -11.06
C GLU A 357 15.73 9.19 -11.73
N VAL A 358 15.66 8.97 -13.05
CA VAL A 358 14.37 8.88 -13.77
C VAL A 358 13.62 7.62 -13.33
N PHE A 359 14.32 6.49 -13.27
CA PHE A 359 13.80 5.22 -12.78
C PHE A 359 13.31 5.35 -11.33
N LYS A 360 14.11 5.97 -10.45
CA LYS A 360 13.73 6.22 -9.05
C LYS A 360 12.45 7.03 -8.92
N LYS A 361 12.37 8.16 -9.63
CA LYS A 361 11.19 9.03 -9.59
C LYS A 361 9.95 8.32 -10.11
N SER A 362 10.06 7.57 -11.20
CA SER A 362 8.95 6.80 -11.76
C SER A 362 8.43 5.75 -10.77
N LEU A 363 9.32 4.95 -10.18
CA LEU A 363 8.96 3.94 -9.18
C LEU A 363 8.30 4.52 -7.94
N THR A 364 8.97 5.51 -7.31
CA THR A 364 8.47 6.14 -6.09
C THR A 364 7.12 6.83 -6.34
N LYS A 365 6.92 7.39 -7.54
CA LYS A 365 5.64 7.97 -7.96
C LYS A 365 4.56 6.91 -8.09
N ALA A 366 4.82 5.80 -8.76
CA ALA A 366 3.87 4.69 -8.90
C ALA A 366 3.40 4.18 -7.54
N VAL A 367 4.34 3.92 -6.62
CA VAL A 367 4.01 3.51 -5.24
C VAL A 367 3.23 4.60 -4.49
N ARG A 368 3.55 5.89 -4.68
CA ARG A 368 2.87 6.98 -3.98
C ARG A 368 1.46 7.26 -4.50
N LEU A 369 1.18 6.97 -5.76
CA LEU A 369 -0.06 7.35 -6.44
C LEU A 369 -0.97 6.16 -6.80
N HIS A 370 -0.62 4.94 -6.40
CA HIS A 370 -1.41 3.74 -6.71
C HIS A 370 -2.83 3.75 -6.13
N HIS A 371 -3.18 4.68 -5.22
CA HIS A 371 -4.55 4.88 -4.74
C HIS A 371 -5.29 6.08 -5.35
N THR A 372 -4.59 6.99 -6.02
CA THR A 372 -5.23 8.23 -6.51
C THR A 372 -5.39 8.22 -8.02
N GLY A 373 -4.52 7.52 -8.75
CA GLY A 373 -4.62 7.35 -10.20
C GLY A 373 -4.64 8.67 -10.99
N ILE A 374 -4.17 9.76 -10.39
CA ILE A 374 -4.32 11.13 -10.94
C ILE A 374 -3.47 11.33 -12.20
N ASP A 375 -2.49 10.46 -12.44
CA ASP A 375 -1.51 10.63 -13.48
C ASP A 375 -1.65 9.58 -14.58
N ASN A 376 -1.52 10.00 -15.84
CA ASN A 376 -1.61 9.13 -17.02
C ASN A 376 -0.32 8.33 -17.26
N ASP A 377 0.58 8.26 -16.27
CA ASP A 377 1.81 7.48 -16.43
C ASP A 377 1.51 5.98 -16.40
N THR A 378 2.13 5.29 -17.36
CA THR A 378 1.89 3.87 -17.63
C THR A 378 2.13 2.98 -16.41
N ASN A 379 3.19 3.26 -15.63
CA ASN A 379 3.54 2.43 -14.48
C ASN A 379 2.50 2.53 -13.37
N THR A 380 2.12 3.74 -12.97
CA THR A 380 1.06 3.97 -11.98
C THR A 380 -0.24 3.31 -12.43
N ARG A 381 -0.57 3.39 -13.72
CA ARG A 381 -1.80 2.79 -14.25
C ARG A 381 -1.78 1.27 -14.23
N ILE A 382 -0.67 0.63 -14.65
CA ILE A 382 -0.52 -0.83 -14.59
C ILE A 382 -0.63 -1.31 -13.15
N ILE A 383 0.03 -0.64 -12.19
CA ILE A 383 -0.04 -1.04 -10.77
C ILE A 383 -1.45 -0.84 -10.21
N LEU A 384 -2.12 0.27 -10.52
CA LEU A 384 -3.51 0.50 -10.11
C LEU A 384 -4.44 -0.58 -10.66
N ASP A 385 -4.34 -0.91 -11.95
CA ASP A 385 -5.19 -1.92 -12.60
C ASP A 385 -4.87 -3.33 -12.08
N ALA A 386 -3.60 -3.62 -11.78
CA ALA A 386 -3.18 -4.89 -11.19
C ALA A 386 -3.71 -5.08 -9.76
N ASP A 387 -3.67 -4.04 -8.94
CA ASP A 387 -4.26 -4.04 -7.60
C ASP A 387 -5.77 -4.33 -7.66
N ILE A 388 -6.52 -3.62 -8.52
CA ILE A 388 -7.96 -3.86 -8.74
C ILE A 388 -8.23 -5.32 -9.08
N ARG A 389 -7.56 -5.84 -10.11
CA ARG A 389 -7.79 -7.20 -10.60
C ARG A 389 -7.37 -8.26 -9.59
N ALA A 390 -6.32 -8.00 -8.79
CA ALA A 390 -5.94 -8.87 -7.69
C ALA A 390 -7.05 -8.92 -6.63
N ARG A 391 -7.63 -7.77 -6.24
CA ARG A 391 -8.77 -7.72 -5.29
C ARG A 391 -10.01 -8.42 -5.81
N GLU A 392 -10.32 -8.21 -7.09
CA GLU A 392 -11.41 -8.89 -7.79
C GLU A 392 -11.24 -10.41 -7.77
N TYR A 393 -10.04 -10.88 -8.12
CA TYR A 393 -9.68 -12.29 -8.04
C TYR A 393 -9.81 -12.82 -6.61
N GLU A 394 -9.22 -12.14 -5.62
CA GLU A 394 -9.24 -12.53 -4.21
C GLU A 394 -10.67 -12.69 -3.66
N ILE A 395 -11.55 -11.72 -3.95
CA ILE A 395 -12.95 -11.75 -3.50
C ILE A 395 -13.73 -12.88 -4.19
N THR A 396 -13.65 -12.97 -5.52
CA THR A 396 -14.42 -13.98 -6.28
C THR A 396 -13.92 -15.40 -6.05
N SER A 397 -12.63 -15.58 -5.75
CA SER A 397 -12.05 -16.85 -5.33
C SER A 397 -12.59 -17.34 -3.99
N ALA A 398 -12.75 -16.42 -3.03
CA ALA A 398 -13.23 -16.73 -1.68
C ALA A 398 -14.77 -16.77 -1.59
N ASP A 399 -15.47 -16.08 -2.49
CA ASP A 399 -16.93 -16.07 -2.61
C ASP A 399 -17.36 -16.24 -4.08
N PRO A 400 -17.48 -17.49 -4.56
CA PRO A 400 -17.89 -17.78 -5.94
C PRO A 400 -19.32 -17.34 -6.29
N THR A 401 -20.11 -16.90 -5.30
CA THR A 401 -21.45 -16.35 -5.56
C THR A 401 -21.42 -14.93 -6.10
N VAL A 402 -20.26 -14.27 -5.97
CA VAL A 402 -19.99 -12.93 -6.48
C VAL A 402 -19.39 -13.05 -7.88
N THR A 403 -19.92 -12.30 -8.83
CA THR A 403 -19.45 -12.32 -10.23
C THR A 403 -18.91 -10.96 -10.66
N ILE A 404 -17.94 -10.94 -11.57
CA ILE A 404 -17.44 -9.71 -12.19
C ILE A 404 -18.05 -9.63 -13.59
N LYS A 405 -18.72 -8.52 -13.90
CA LYS A 405 -19.35 -8.28 -15.20
C LYS A 405 -19.19 -6.82 -15.60
N PRO A 406 -19.01 -6.50 -16.89
CA PRO A 406 -19.09 -5.13 -17.38
C PRO A 406 -20.41 -4.47 -16.99
N MET A 407 -20.41 -3.16 -16.69
CA MET A 407 -21.62 -2.43 -16.24
C MET A 407 -22.79 -2.61 -17.19
N ARG A 408 -22.49 -2.60 -18.50
CA ARG A 408 -23.47 -2.78 -19.57
C ARG A 408 -24.24 -4.10 -19.50
N GLU A 409 -23.68 -5.13 -18.90
CA GLU A 409 -24.31 -6.45 -18.78
C GLU A 409 -25.16 -6.60 -17.53
N TRP A 410 -24.83 -5.90 -16.44
CA TRP A 410 -25.54 -6.05 -15.17
C TRP A 410 -26.47 -4.88 -14.82
N LEU A 411 -26.20 -3.67 -15.31
CA LEU A 411 -26.97 -2.48 -15.00
C LEU A 411 -28.25 -2.43 -15.84
N ASP A 412 -29.37 -2.63 -15.16
CA ASP A 412 -30.69 -2.42 -15.72
C ASP A 412 -31.12 -0.96 -15.52
N LEU A 413 -31.24 -0.23 -16.63
CA LEU A 413 -31.64 1.17 -16.62
C LEU A 413 -33.10 1.38 -16.18
N THR A 414 -33.99 0.40 -16.39
CA THR A 414 -35.38 0.48 -15.91
C THR A 414 -35.38 0.41 -14.38
N GLN A 415 -34.68 -0.57 -13.82
CA GLN A 415 -34.54 -0.70 -12.37
C GLN A 415 -33.84 0.53 -11.75
N LEU A 416 -32.84 1.10 -12.44
CA LEU A 416 -32.20 2.36 -12.04
C LEU A 416 -33.22 3.50 -11.94
N ALA A 417 -34.08 3.64 -12.95
CA ALA A 417 -35.14 4.66 -12.96
C ALA A 417 -36.12 4.48 -11.81
N GLU A 418 -36.57 3.24 -11.57
CA GLU A 418 -37.50 2.88 -10.50
C GLU A 418 -36.95 3.21 -9.10
N ILE A 419 -35.65 2.98 -8.86
CA ILE A 419 -35.03 3.29 -7.55
C ILE A 419 -34.84 4.80 -7.35
N ILE A 420 -34.51 5.55 -8.40
CA ILE A 420 -34.31 7.00 -8.32
C ILE A 420 -35.66 7.74 -8.19
N LEU A 421 -36.72 7.26 -8.85
CA LEU A 421 -38.01 7.92 -8.96
C LEU A 421 -38.62 8.35 -7.60
N PRO A 422 -38.65 7.52 -6.54
CA PRO A 422 -39.13 7.93 -5.22
C PRO A 422 -38.38 9.12 -4.63
N ALA A 423 -37.09 9.28 -4.92
CA ALA A 423 -36.27 10.37 -4.38
C ALA A 423 -36.38 11.69 -5.17
N VAL A 424 -37.08 11.69 -6.32
CA VAL A 424 -37.28 12.91 -7.12
C VAL A 424 -38.19 13.87 -6.36
N ASN A 425 -37.70 15.10 -6.15
CA ASN A 425 -38.34 16.16 -5.38
C ASN A 425 -38.58 15.83 -3.90
N GLU A 426 -37.92 14.79 -3.38
CA GLU A 426 -37.94 14.46 -1.97
C GLU A 426 -36.88 15.28 -1.22
N LEU A 427 -37.31 15.94 -0.14
CA LEU A 427 -36.43 16.69 0.74
C LEU A 427 -36.03 15.82 1.93
N SER A 428 -34.74 15.76 2.19
CA SER A 428 -34.16 15.09 3.35
C SER A 428 -33.35 16.07 4.18
N ILE A 429 -33.21 15.81 5.48
CA ILE A 429 -32.41 16.64 6.37
C ILE A 429 -31.04 15.97 6.54
N ARG A 430 -29.97 16.63 6.09
CA ARG A 430 -28.59 16.21 6.34
C ARG A 430 -27.82 17.35 6.99
N ASN A 431 -27.16 17.10 8.11
CA ASN A 431 -26.37 18.10 8.85
C ASN A 431 -27.14 19.41 9.12
N ARG A 432 -28.41 19.30 9.55
CA ARG A 432 -29.34 20.43 9.79
C ARG A 432 -29.63 21.30 8.55
N LYS A 433 -29.34 20.79 7.34
CA LYS A 433 -29.67 21.43 6.07
C LYS A 433 -30.62 20.56 5.27
N THR A 434 -31.61 21.18 4.65
CA THR A 434 -32.53 20.51 3.74
C THR A 434 -31.84 20.29 2.39
N VAL A 435 -31.69 19.03 1.99
CA VAL A 435 -31.03 18.60 0.76
C VAL A 435 -31.95 17.68 -0.04
N TRP A 436 -31.74 17.62 -1.35
CA TRP A 436 -32.44 16.70 -2.26
C TRP A 436 -31.43 15.83 -2.99
N ASN A 437 -31.87 14.65 -3.41
CA ASN A 437 -31.08 13.69 -4.17
C ASN A 437 -31.32 13.80 -5.68
N ALA A 438 -32.55 14.12 -6.06
CA ALA A 438 -32.94 14.46 -7.42
C ALA A 438 -34.05 15.52 -7.40
N MET A 439 -34.07 16.40 -8.40
CA MET A 439 -35.09 17.44 -8.53
C MET A 439 -35.54 17.53 -9.98
N SER A 440 -36.85 17.54 -10.23
CA SER A 440 -37.38 17.81 -11.57
C SER A 440 -37.44 19.31 -11.84
N PHE A 441 -37.26 19.74 -13.08
CA PHE A 441 -37.59 21.08 -13.56
C PHE A 441 -37.71 21.06 -15.08
N ASN A 442 -38.83 21.54 -15.64
CA ASN A 442 -39.08 21.67 -17.08
C ASN A 442 -38.74 20.41 -17.90
N GLY A 443 -39.26 19.24 -17.53
CA GLY A 443 -39.06 18.01 -18.30
C GLY A 443 -37.71 17.31 -18.06
N ILE A 444 -36.91 17.80 -17.11
CA ILE A 444 -35.57 17.29 -16.81
C ILE A 444 -35.48 16.99 -15.31
N VAL A 445 -34.92 15.85 -14.96
CA VAL A 445 -34.57 15.47 -13.58
C VAL A 445 -33.07 15.64 -13.41
N TYR A 446 -32.69 16.52 -12.49
CA TYR A 446 -31.31 16.79 -12.11
C TYR A 446 -30.95 15.87 -10.95
N CYS A 447 -30.09 14.88 -11.18
CA CYS A 447 -29.68 13.93 -10.15
C CYS A 447 -28.32 14.32 -9.55
N ILE A 448 -28.20 14.26 -8.22
CA ILE A 448 -26.93 14.42 -7.52
C ILE A 448 -26.04 13.22 -7.84
N PRO A 449 -24.79 13.42 -8.32
CA PRO A 449 -23.92 12.31 -8.72
C PRO A 449 -23.64 11.28 -7.63
N GLU A 450 -23.43 11.76 -6.39
CA GLU A 450 -23.23 10.90 -5.22
C GLU A 450 -24.43 9.98 -4.98
N TYR A 451 -25.65 10.48 -5.19
CA TYR A 451 -26.85 9.66 -5.05
C TYR A 451 -26.95 8.60 -6.14
N VAL A 452 -26.70 8.96 -7.41
CA VAL A 452 -26.68 7.99 -8.53
C VAL A 452 -25.68 6.87 -8.26
N ARG A 453 -24.48 7.22 -7.78
CA ARG A 453 -23.46 6.23 -7.40
C ARG A 453 -23.94 5.28 -6.30
N ASN A 454 -24.61 5.80 -5.27
CA ASN A 454 -25.15 4.97 -4.19
C ASN A 454 -26.24 4.02 -4.70
N VAL A 455 -27.05 4.44 -5.68
CA VAL A 455 -28.02 3.55 -6.34
C VAL A 455 -27.29 2.46 -7.14
N LEU A 456 -26.25 2.80 -7.91
CA LEU A 456 -25.43 1.81 -8.62
C LEU A 456 -24.81 0.78 -7.68
N LYS A 457 -24.27 1.24 -6.54
CA LYS A 457 -23.72 0.38 -5.48
C LYS A 457 -24.76 -0.60 -4.95
N ARG A 458 -25.98 -0.14 -4.70
CA ARG A 458 -27.10 -0.98 -4.26
C ARG A 458 -27.46 -2.02 -5.32
N LEU A 459 -27.61 -1.61 -6.59
CA LEU A 459 -27.95 -2.50 -7.71
C LEU A 459 -26.90 -3.59 -7.92
N ALA A 460 -25.61 -3.23 -7.87
CA ALA A 460 -24.51 -4.18 -7.98
C ALA A 460 -24.57 -5.22 -6.84
N SER A 461 -24.82 -4.77 -5.60
CA SER A 461 -24.96 -5.65 -4.43
C SER A 461 -26.16 -6.60 -4.56
N GLU A 462 -27.33 -6.10 -4.95
CA GLU A 462 -28.55 -6.91 -5.16
C GLU A 462 -28.35 -8.01 -6.21
N ARG A 463 -27.53 -7.73 -7.25
CA ARG A 463 -27.20 -8.66 -8.33
C ARG A 463 -25.99 -9.55 -8.03
N LYS A 464 -25.36 -9.40 -6.86
CA LYS A 464 -24.10 -10.07 -6.49
C LYS A 464 -23.00 -9.84 -7.52
N VAL A 465 -22.93 -8.63 -8.06
CA VAL A 465 -21.88 -8.22 -9.00
C VAL A 465 -20.85 -7.39 -8.25
N LEU A 466 -19.58 -7.75 -8.42
CA LEU A 466 -18.44 -6.97 -7.97
C LEU A 466 -18.00 -6.04 -9.10
N ASP A 467 -18.25 -4.75 -8.92
CA ASP A 467 -17.52 -3.68 -9.60
C ASP A 467 -16.66 -2.99 -8.55
N TYR A 468 -15.36 -3.29 -8.52
CA TYR A 468 -14.48 -2.82 -7.43
C TYR A 468 -14.37 -1.28 -7.39
N ARG A 469 -14.64 -0.60 -8.52
CA ARG A 469 -14.70 0.88 -8.59
C ARG A 469 -15.84 1.44 -7.73
N LEU A 470 -16.93 0.68 -7.53
CA LEU A 470 -18.02 1.03 -6.61
C LEU A 470 -17.63 0.84 -5.14
N VAL A 471 -16.69 -0.07 -4.85
CA VAL A 471 -16.13 -0.27 -3.51
C VAL A 471 -15.16 0.87 -3.16
N ARG A 472 -14.25 1.24 -4.07
CA ARG A 472 -13.20 2.26 -3.86
C ARG A 472 -13.69 3.72 -3.89
N GLN A 473 -14.69 4.05 -3.09
CA GLN A 473 -15.37 5.36 -3.13
C GLN A 473 -14.51 6.58 -2.79
N SER A 474 -13.36 6.42 -2.13
CA SER A 474 -12.41 7.51 -1.92
C SER A 474 -11.55 7.85 -3.16
N PHE A 475 -11.64 7.07 -4.23
CA PHE A 475 -10.82 7.17 -5.43
C PHE A 475 -11.58 8.02 -6.47
N GLN A 476 -11.09 9.25 -6.72
CA GLN A 476 -11.79 10.21 -7.57
C GLN A 476 -11.92 9.74 -9.02
N THR A 477 -10.91 9.04 -9.53
CA THR A 477 -10.88 8.47 -10.88
C THR A 477 -11.96 7.40 -11.07
N ASP A 478 -12.08 6.48 -10.12
CA ASP A 478 -13.12 5.44 -10.13
C ASP A 478 -14.53 6.03 -10.07
N ASN A 479 -14.73 7.00 -9.16
CA ASN A 479 -16.00 7.69 -9.04
C ASN A 479 -16.41 8.35 -10.36
N LYS A 480 -15.45 9.02 -11.02
CA LYS A 480 -15.68 9.65 -12.32
C LYS A 480 -15.96 8.60 -13.40
N ALA A 481 -15.17 7.53 -13.47
CA ALA A 481 -15.29 6.49 -14.49
C ALA A 481 -16.65 5.77 -14.44
N VAL A 482 -17.10 5.35 -13.26
CA VAL A 482 -18.40 4.70 -13.05
C VAL A 482 -19.56 5.60 -13.48
N LEU A 483 -19.50 6.88 -13.12
CA LEU A 483 -20.54 7.83 -13.49
C LEU A 483 -20.53 8.17 -14.99
N ILE A 484 -19.35 8.24 -15.62
CA ILE A 484 -19.23 8.41 -17.08
C ILE A 484 -19.83 7.22 -17.81
N GLU A 485 -19.54 5.99 -17.37
CA GLU A 485 -20.08 4.78 -18.00
C GLU A 485 -21.62 4.76 -17.91
N CYS A 486 -22.17 5.06 -16.73
CA CYS A 486 -23.62 5.19 -16.53
C CYS A 486 -24.22 6.32 -17.40
N ALA A 487 -23.60 7.50 -17.44
CA ALA A 487 -24.04 8.61 -18.28
C ALA A 487 -23.96 8.29 -19.78
N GLY A 488 -22.95 7.54 -20.22
CA GLY A 488 -22.81 7.04 -21.58
C GLY A 488 -23.96 6.11 -21.95
N MET A 489 -24.32 5.16 -21.07
CA MET A 489 -25.49 4.29 -21.27
C MET A 489 -26.81 5.08 -21.35
N LEU A 490 -26.95 6.17 -20.58
CA LEU A 490 -28.10 7.08 -20.67
C LEU A 490 -28.10 7.87 -21.99
N LYS A 491 -26.94 8.38 -22.42
CA LYS A 491 -26.74 9.15 -23.66
C LYS A 491 -27.08 8.31 -24.90
N GLU A 492 -26.57 7.07 -24.96
CA GLU A 492 -26.83 6.13 -26.07
C GLU A 492 -28.32 5.84 -26.29
N ARG A 493 -29.12 5.84 -25.21
CA ARG A 493 -30.58 5.64 -25.27
C ARG A 493 -31.36 6.95 -25.35
N GLY A 494 -30.68 8.09 -25.50
CA GLY A 494 -31.31 9.41 -25.60
C GLY A 494 -31.96 9.90 -24.30
N TYR A 495 -31.57 9.38 -23.14
CA TYR A 495 -32.10 9.78 -21.84
C TYR A 495 -31.34 10.92 -21.18
N LEU A 496 -30.20 11.35 -21.72
CA LEU A 496 -29.50 12.54 -21.24
C LEU A 496 -30.10 13.80 -21.86
N ALA A 497 -30.39 14.83 -21.06
CA ALA A 497 -31.11 16.03 -21.54
C ALA A 497 -30.21 17.06 -22.25
N TYR A 498 -28.90 17.01 -22.02
CA TYR A 498 -27.91 17.92 -22.63
C TYR A 498 -26.80 17.11 -23.28
N ASP A 499 -26.11 17.73 -24.25
CA ASP A 499 -24.90 17.15 -24.84
C ASP A 499 -23.72 17.28 -23.87
N VAL A 500 -23.66 16.32 -22.95
CA VAL A 500 -22.52 16.19 -22.03
C VAL A 500 -21.37 15.53 -22.79
N LYS A 501 -20.20 16.17 -22.73
CA LYS A 501 -18.94 15.65 -23.31
C LYS A 501 -18.62 14.28 -22.72
N ASP A 502 -18.04 13.40 -23.52
CA ASP A 502 -17.82 11.99 -23.13
C ASP A 502 -16.88 11.81 -21.92
N GLU A 503 -16.02 12.81 -21.64
CA GLU A 503 -15.18 12.82 -20.44
C GLU A 503 -15.90 13.27 -19.14
N HIS A 504 -17.19 13.58 -19.23
CA HIS A 504 -18.01 14.09 -18.15
C HIS A 504 -19.30 13.27 -18.04
N PHE A 505 -19.86 13.22 -16.82
CA PHE A 505 -21.13 12.55 -16.55
C PHE A 505 -22.28 13.53 -16.31
N GLY A 506 -21.98 14.82 -16.25
CA GLY A 506 -22.95 15.88 -16.05
C GLY A 506 -22.35 17.26 -16.31
N GLN A 507 -22.99 18.30 -15.79
CA GLN A 507 -22.51 19.68 -15.88
C GLN A 507 -22.98 20.51 -14.69
N ARG A 508 -22.41 21.71 -14.51
CA ARG A 508 -22.89 22.65 -13.49
C ARG A 508 -24.12 23.38 -13.98
N PHE A 509 -25.11 23.49 -13.09
CA PHE A 509 -26.35 24.22 -13.28
C PHE A 509 -26.49 25.30 -12.22
N LEU A 510 -27.07 26.42 -12.61
CA LEU A 510 -27.50 27.49 -11.73
C LEU A 510 -29.00 27.34 -11.47
N PHE A 511 -29.35 27.12 -10.20
CA PHE A 511 -30.71 27.04 -9.71
C PHE A 511 -31.09 28.39 -9.10
N GLU A 512 -32.12 29.04 -9.64
CA GLU A 512 -32.57 30.35 -9.19
C GLU A 512 -33.91 30.24 -8.48
N SER A 513 -33.97 30.78 -7.27
CA SER A 513 -35.19 30.85 -6.46
C SER A 513 -35.82 32.24 -6.54
N SER A 514 -37.15 32.31 -6.55
CA SER A 514 -37.91 33.56 -6.41
C SER A 514 -37.77 34.19 -5.02
N VAL A 515 -37.41 33.40 -4.01
CA VAL A 515 -37.17 33.88 -2.65
C VAL A 515 -35.72 34.38 -2.51
N PRO A 516 -35.49 35.68 -2.21
CA PRO A 516 -34.15 36.26 -2.15
C PRO A 516 -33.23 35.60 -1.12
N ALA A 517 -33.78 35.15 0.01
CA ALA A 517 -33.01 34.49 1.08
C ALA A 517 -32.43 33.12 0.66
N ILE A 518 -33.04 32.44 -0.30
CA ILE A 518 -32.51 31.19 -0.88
C ILE A 518 -31.49 31.49 -1.97
N GLY A 519 -31.73 32.56 -2.73
CA GLY A 519 -30.84 33.10 -3.74
C GLY A 519 -30.59 32.15 -4.91
N GLN A 520 -29.38 32.24 -5.47
CA GLN A 520 -28.92 31.36 -6.54
C GLN A 520 -27.98 30.30 -5.98
N ARG A 521 -28.08 29.06 -6.49
CA ARG A 521 -27.19 27.95 -6.12
C ARG A 521 -26.59 27.31 -7.34
N SER A 522 -25.27 27.13 -7.37
CA SER A 522 -24.58 26.39 -8.42
C SER A 522 -24.31 24.94 -7.96
N LEU A 523 -24.81 23.97 -8.72
CA LEU A 523 -24.65 22.56 -8.39
C LEU A 523 -24.35 21.73 -9.64
N TYR A 524 -23.46 20.73 -9.49
CA TYR A 524 -23.15 19.78 -10.55
C TYR A 524 -24.13 18.61 -10.50
N ALA A 525 -24.82 18.34 -11.60
CA ALA A 525 -25.85 17.30 -11.68
C ALA A 525 -25.75 16.50 -12.98
N ILE A 526 -26.29 15.28 -12.94
CA ILE A 526 -26.56 14.46 -14.12
C ILE A 526 -27.96 14.84 -14.62
N PRO A 527 -28.10 15.43 -15.82
CA PRO A 527 -29.39 15.88 -16.32
C PRO A 527 -30.08 14.77 -17.12
N ILE A 528 -31.07 14.13 -16.51
CA ILE A 528 -31.80 13.00 -17.09
C ILE A 528 -33.16 13.48 -17.59
N GLN A 529 -33.54 13.12 -18.82
CA GLN A 529 -34.84 13.44 -19.37
C GLN A 529 -35.93 12.72 -18.60
N GLU A 530 -37.04 13.41 -18.35
CA GLU A 530 -38.12 12.87 -17.52
C GLU A 530 -38.76 11.59 -18.09
N ARG A 531 -38.72 11.41 -19.42
CA ARG A 531 -39.15 10.18 -20.11
C ARG A 531 -38.38 8.91 -19.73
N PHE A 532 -37.23 9.06 -19.05
CA PHE A 532 -36.48 7.94 -18.49
C PHE A 532 -37.25 7.27 -17.33
N PHE A 533 -38.06 8.02 -16.61
CA PHE A 533 -38.76 7.53 -15.44
C PHE A 533 -40.14 6.98 -15.83
N PRO A 534 -40.60 5.89 -15.18
CA PRO A 534 -41.94 5.34 -15.41
C PRO A 534 -43.03 6.18 -14.72
N ALA A 535 -43.05 7.49 -14.97
CA ALA A 535 -43.99 8.45 -14.42
C ALA A 535 -44.37 9.51 -15.47
N GLN A 536 -45.58 10.07 -15.38
CA GLN A 536 -45.97 11.15 -16.29
C GLN A 536 -45.25 12.46 -15.92
N PRO A 537 -44.80 13.26 -16.91
CA PRO A 537 -44.04 14.49 -16.66
C PRO A 537 -44.71 15.50 -15.72
N SER A 538 -46.03 15.64 -15.83
CA SER A 538 -46.79 16.56 -14.97
C SER A 538 -46.91 16.10 -13.51
N GLN A 539 -46.56 14.84 -13.21
CA GLN A 539 -46.69 14.28 -11.87
C GLN A 539 -45.45 14.53 -11.02
N LEU A 540 -44.23 14.53 -11.58
CA LEU A 540 -43.02 14.77 -10.77
C LEU A 540 -42.99 16.21 -10.26
N GLU A 541 -43.31 17.18 -11.12
CA GLU A 541 -43.37 18.60 -10.74
C GLU A 541 -44.35 18.84 -9.57
N LYS A 542 -45.51 18.17 -9.58
CA LYS A 542 -46.51 18.27 -8.50
C LYS A 542 -46.01 17.78 -7.15
N ARG A 543 -44.99 16.92 -7.12
CA ARG A 543 -44.40 16.38 -5.87
C ARG A 543 -43.48 17.36 -5.17
N LYS A 544 -43.12 18.50 -5.79
CA LYS A 544 -42.27 19.51 -5.15
C LYS A 544 -42.90 20.03 -3.86
N THR A 545 -42.08 20.15 -2.83
CA THR A 545 -42.44 20.70 -1.53
C THR A 545 -41.46 21.81 -1.13
N ASP A 546 -41.89 22.68 -0.21
CA ASP A 546 -41.04 23.72 0.39
C ASP A 546 -40.31 24.58 -0.67
N TYR A 547 -39.02 24.88 -0.45
CA TYR A 547 -38.20 25.71 -1.33
C TYR A 547 -38.03 25.16 -2.75
N LEU A 548 -38.31 23.88 -3.02
CA LEU A 548 -38.27 23.39 -4.41
C LEU A 548 -39.36 24.05 -5.26
N LYS A 549 -40.48 24.46 -4.66
CA LYS A 549 -41.55 25.22 -5.34
C LYS A 549 -41.14 26.63 -5.70
N THR A 550 -40.11 27.18 -5.04
CA THR A 550 -39.65 28.55 -5.28
C THR A 550 -38.61 28.61 -6.39
N ILE A 551 -38.12 27.48 -6.89
CA ILE A 551 -37.20 27.43 -8.03
C ILE A 551 -37.94 27.84 -9.30
N VAL A 552 -37.51 28.93 -9.92
CA VAL A 552 -38.12 29.53 -11.11
C VAL A 552 -37.30 29.33 -12.37
N SER A 553 -36.02 28.97 -12.23
CA SER A 553 -35.11 28.83 -13.36
C SER A 553 -33.98 27.86 -13.02
N VAL A 554 -33.64 27.01 -13.98
CA VAL A 554 -32.47 26.12 -13.96
C VAL A 554 -31.79 26.24 -15.30
N ARG A 555 -30.53 26.71 -15.31
CA ARG A 555 -29.75 26.89 -16.55
C ARG A 555 -28.33 26.37 -16.42
N PRO A 556 -27.72 25.83 -17.49
CA PRO A 556 -26.32 25.42 -17.46
C PRO A 556 -25.42 26.63 -17.22
N VAL A 557 -24.35 26.43 -16.44
CA VAL A 557 -23.30 27.43 -16.28
C VAL A 557 -22.38 27.34 -17.49
N VAL A 558 -22.53 28.27 -18.45
CA VAL A 558 -21.63 28.38 -19.61
C VAL A 558 -20.31 28.96 -19.12
N GLY A 559 -19.21 28.19 -19.22
CA GLY A 559 -17.93 28.55 -18.63
C GLY A 559 -17.13 29.55 -19.48
N SER A 560 -16.82 30.72 -18.91
CA SER A 560 -15.51 31.33 -19.07
C SER A 560 -14.51 30.48 -18.28
N TYR A 561 -13.78 29.60 -18.97
CA TYR A 561 -12.68 28.84 -18.40
C TYR A 561 -11.47 29.76 -18.20
N GLU A 562 -11.49 30.64 -17.21
CA GLU A 562 -10.28 31.25 -16.65
C GLU A 562 -10.07 30.73 -15.24
N ARG A 563 -9.09 29.81 -15.12
CA ARG A 563 -8.56 29.35 -13.84
C ARG A 563 -7.82 30.52 -13.19
N THR A 564 -8.35 31.09 -12.11
CA THR A 564 -7.50 31.76 -11.13
C THR A 564 -6.76 30.69 -10.32
N ARG A 565 -5.44 30.87 -10.27
CA ARG A 565 -4.42 30.00 -9.71
C ARG A 565 -4.59 29.69 -8.22
#